data_AF-A0A7J2WST8-F1
#
_entry.id   AF-A0A7J2WST8-F1
#
_cell.length_a   1.000
_cell.length_b   1.000
_cell.length_c   1.000
_cell.angle_alpha   90.00
_cell.angle_beta   90.00
_cell.angle_gamma   90.00
#
_symmetry.space_group_name_H-M   'P 1'
#
loop_
_entity.id
_entity.type
_entity.pdbx_description
1 polymer ?
#
loop_
_entity_poly.entity_id
_entity_poly.type
_entity_poly.pdbx_seq_one_letter_code
_entity_poly.pdbx_strand_id
1 'polypeptide(L)'
;MRPKHKVYYFRLLTSSLVGILNGLLRVDPTVGISAFIFTYFLVTPLSLRIWRDELKGMGLMEIYKEAIGTSFLALIIVWSLTMSFTGQGVALAVVREKGSGIYPIETLDGRYLPPGNEEMMGYSVVLLNISDHLMDAELGACLNGTSSFKMGRYYLTVGDSISLRIELKLSDPEDREILRRIIGNFSIYRNGTMVFGENKVHMGGSINITSNGSDLSLKFSGLNDIILEIRSPIDVPKDSPLNSFIKIKRSDSQLCLFDSVKPKIGRRTISIHGYHIVILPGG
;
A
#
# COMPACT_ATOMS: atom_id res chain seq x y z
N MET A 1 -22.20 -36.20 -27.89
CA MET A 1 -22.32 -34.90 -27.17
C MET A 1 -23.39 -34.07 -27.86
N ARG A 2 -24.27 -33.37 -27.13
CA ARG A 2 -25.22 -32.42 -27.75
C ARG A 2 -24.42 -31.28 -28.40
N PRO A 3 -24.80 -30.79 -29.60
CA PRO A 3 -24.05 -29.76 -30.35
C PRO A 3 -23.82 -28.47 -29.52
N LYS A 4 -24.79 -28.13 -28.67
CA LYS A 4 -24.70 -27.06 -27.66
C LYS A 4 -23.44 -27.14 -26.77
N HIS A 5 -23.08 -28.35 -26.35
CA HIS A 5 -21.96 -28.56 -25.43
C HIS A 5 -20.62 -28.35 -26.12
N LYS A 6 -20.52 -28.63 -27.43
CA LYS A 6 -19.29 -28.39 -28.21
C LYS A 6 -18.95 -26.90 -28.24
N VAL A 7 -19.94 -26.05 -28.53
CA VAL A 7 -19.78 -24.59 -28.52
C VAL A 7 -19.43 -24.09 -27.12
N TYR A 8 -20.11 -24.62 -26.09
CA TYR A 8 -19.82 -24.29 -24.69
C TYR A 8 -18.35 -24.54 -24.33
N TYR A 9 -17.85 -25.76 -24.53
CA TYR A 9 -16.47 -26.12 -24.19
C TYR A 9 -15.45 -25.38 -25.05
N PHE A 10 -15.76 -25.14 -26.33
CA PHE A 10 -14.87 -24.41 -27.21
C PHE A 10 -14.71 -22.94 -26.80
N ARG A 11 -15.80 -22.29 -26.34
CA ARG A 11 -15.73 -20.94 -25.75
C ARG A 11 -14.96 -20.91 -24.45
N LEU A 12 -15.15 -21.91 -23.60
CA LEU A 12 -14.42 -22.00 -22.34
C LEU A 12 -12.92 -22.17 -22.59
N LEU A 13 -12.53 -23.03 -23.54
CA LEU A 13 -11.14 -23.27 -23.93
C LEU A 13 -10.49 -22.01 -24.51
N THR A 14 -11.17 -21.34 -25.44
CA THR A 14 -10.66 -20.09 -26.05
C THR A 14 -10.56 -18.96 -25.04
N SER A 15 -11.53 -18.82 -24.13
CA SER A 15 -11.48 -17.80 -23.07
C SER A 15 -10.35 -18.07 -22.08
N SER A 16 -10.12 -19.33 -21.70
CA SER A 16 -8.95 -19.70 -20.89
C SER A 16 -7.64 -19.39 -21.60
N LEU A 17 -7.54 -19.67 -22.90
CA LEU A 17 -6.34 -19.40 -23.69
C LEU A 17 -6.06 -17.89 -23.81
N VAL A 18 -7.09 -17.08 -24.02
CA VAL A 18 -6.99 -15.62 -23.97
C VAL A 18 -6.61 -15.13 -22.57
N GLY A 19 -7.16 -15.74 -21.51
CA GLY A 19 -6.77 -15.43 -20.13
C GLY A 19 -5.29 -15.70 -19.86
N ILE A 20 -4.77 -16.83 -20.36
CA ILE A 20 -3.34 -17.17 -20.29
C ILE A 20 -2.50 -16.13 -21.05
N LEU A 21 -2.87 -15.80 -22.29
CA LEU A 21 -2.13 -14.83 -23.10
C LEU A 21 -2.16 -13.43 -22.47
N ASN A 22 -3.31 -12.97 -22.01
CA ASN A 22 -3.46 -11.68 -21.33
C ASN A 22 -2.65 -11.61 -20.03
N GLY A 23 -2.59 -12.73 -19.29
CA GLY A 23 -1.74 -12.83 -18.10
C GLY A 23 -0.26 -12.78 -18.45
N LEU A 24 0.19 -13.61 -19.39
CA LEU A 24 1.59 -13.67 -19.83
C LEU A 24 2.09 -12.33 -20.40
N LEU A 25 1.27 -11.66 -21.19
CA LEU A 25 1.60 -10.38 -21.84
C LEU A 25 1.32 -9.15 -20.96
N ARG A 26 0.81 -9.35 -19.73
CA ARG A 26 0.51 -8.28 -18.76
C ARG A 26 -0.38 -7.17 -19.33
N VAL A 27 -1.44 -7.59 -20.01
CA VAL A 27 -2.35 -6.67 -20.69
C VAL A 27 -3.19 -5.89 -19.66
N ASP A 28 -3.47 -4.62 -19.92
CA ASP A 28 -4.34 -3.80 -19.05
C ASP A 28 -5.79 -4.34 -19.00
N PRO A 29 -6.53 -4.10 -17.90
CA PRO A 29 -7.93 -4.53 -17.75
C PRO A 29 -8.82 -4.19 -18.95
N THR A 30 -8.71 -2.95 -19.46
CA THR A 30 -9.50 -2.46 -20.60
C THR A 30 -9.21 -3.24 -21.88
N VAL A 31 -7.93 -3.51 -22.14
CA VAL A 31 -7.49 -4.22 -23.35
C VAL A 31 -7.84 -5.70 -23.23
N GLY A 32 -7.71 -6.31 -22.05
CA GLY A 32 -8.06 -7.71 -21.83
C GLY A 32 -9.56 -8.00 -21.92
N ILE A 33 -10.42 -7.08 -21.44
CA ILE A 33 -11.87 -7.18 -21.65
C ILE A 33 -12.21 -7.03 -23.14
N SER A 34 -11.56 -6.11 -23.84
CA SER A 34 -11.75 -5.92 -25.29
C SER A 34 -11.34 -7.17 -26.08
N ALA A 35 -10.22 -7.80 -25.71
CA ALA A 35 -9.78 -9.06 -26.28
C ALA A 35 -10.80 -10.19 -26.05
N PHE A 36 -11.37 -10.28 -24.84
CA PHE A 36 -12.43 -11.24 -24.55
C PHE A 36 -13.65 -11.03 -25.45
N ILE A 37 -14.16 -9.80 -25.58
CA ILE A 37 -15.32 -9.50 -26.43
C ILE A 37 -15.01 -9.92 -27.87
N PHE A 38 -13.86 -9.51 -28.40
CA PHE A 38 -13.46 -9.86 -29.76
C PHE A 38 -13.39 -11.37 -29.98
N THR A 39 -12.69 -12.10 -29.11
CA THR A 39 -12.56 -13.56 -29.20
C THR A 39 -13.91 -14.25 -29.04
N TYR A 40 -14.78 -13.75 -28.15
CA TYR A 40 -16.12 -14.30 -27.94
C TYR A 40 -16.96 -14.26 -29.22
N PHE A 41 -16.97 -13.12 -29.92
CA PHE A 41 -17.64 -12.98 -31.20
C PHE A 41 -16.99 -13.83 -32.29
N LEU A 42 -15.65 -13.92 -32.30
CA LEU A 42 -14.89 -14.70 -33.29
C LEU A 42 -15.13 -16.22 -33.19
N VAL A 43 -15.34 -16.73 -31.97
CA VAL A 43 -15.57 -18.17 -31.74
C VAL A 43 -16.84 -18.66 -32.43
N THR A 44 -17.84 -17.80 -32.59
CA THR A 44 -19.14 -18.15 -33.19
C THR A 44 -19.04 -18.56 -34.68
N PRO A 45 -18.49 -17.73 -35.59
CA PRO A 45 -18.28 -18.12 -36.99
C PRO A 45 -17.28 -19.28 -37.12
N LEU A 46 -16.27 -19.38 -36.26
CA LEU A 46 -15.35 -20.53 -36.20
C LEU A 46 -16.10 -21.83 -35.88
N SER A 47 -16.98 -21.81 -34.88
CA SER A 47 -17.78 -22.98 -34.50
C SER A 47 -18.72 -23.41 -35.63
N LEU A 48 -19.37 -22.45 -36.29
CA LEU A 48 -20.24 -22.72 -37.44
C LEU A 48 -19.48 -23.27 -38.65
N ARG A 49 -18.22 -22.89 -38.82
CA ARG A 49 -17.35 -23.42 -39.88
C ARG A 49 -16.91 -24.86 -39.58
N ILE A 50 -16.53 -25.14 -38.34
CA ILE A 50 -15.99 -26.45 -37.93
C ILE A 50 -17.11 -27.49 -37.79
N TRP A 51 -18.26 -27.13 -37.20
CA TRP A 51 -19.38 -28.04 -36.91
C TRP A 51 -20.65 -27.68 -37.68
N ARG A 52 -20.49 -27.23 -38.93
CA ARG A 52 -21.59 -26.73 -39.79
C ARG A 52 -22.79 -27.67 -39.81
N ASP A 53 -22.56 -28.96 -39.99
CA ASP A 53 -23.65 -29.94 -40.14
C ASP A 53 -24.38 -30.25 -38.83
N GLU A 54 -23.72 -30.09 -37.70
CA GLU A 54 -24.31 -30.34 -36.37
C GLU A 54 -25.03 -29.10 -35.81
N LEU A 55 -24.65 -27.90 -36.26
CA LEU A 55 -25.19 -26.63 -35.78
C LEU A 55 -26.25 -26.02 -36.71
N LYS A 56 -26.48 -26.60 -37.90
CA LYS A 56 -27.48 -26.17 -38.89
C LYS A 56 -28.91 -26.01 -38.31
N GLY A 57 -29.25 -26.80 -37.30
CA GLY A 57 -30.56 -26.76 -36.64
C GLY A 57 -30.65 -25.87 -35.40
N MET A 58 -29.56 -25.23 -34.99
CA MET A 58 -29.55 -24.33 -33.83
C MET A 58 -29.75 -22.88 -34.27
N GLY A 59 -30.58 -22.15 -33.53
CA GLY A 59 -30.76 -20.72 -33.78
C GLY A 59 -29.46 -19.96 -33.48
N LEU A 60 -29.08 -19.02 -34.35
CA LEU A 60 -27.88 -18.18 -34.15
C LEU A 60 -27.87 -17.52 -32.77
N MET A 61 -29.03 -17.07 -32.27
CA MET A 61 -29.14 -16.45 -30.96
C MET A 61 -28.89 -17.42 -29.81
N GLU A 62 -29.27 -18.68 -29.96
CA GLU A 62 -28.99 -19.72 -28.97
C GLU A 62 -27.50 -20.02 -28.92
N ILE A 63 -26.84 -20.04 -30.08
CA ILE A 63 -25.38 -20.16 -30.17
C ILE A 63 -24.73 -18.93 -29.53
N TYR A 64 -25.21 -17.71 -29.77
CA TYR A 64 -24.62 -16.49 -29.19
C TYR A 64 -24.76 -16.38 -27.68
N LYS A 65 -25.87 -16.81 -27.08
CA LYS A 65 -26.07 -16.70 -25.63
C LYS A 65 -25.29 -17.75 -24.84
N GLU A 66 -24.83 -18.81 -25.50
CA GLU A 66 -24.23 -19.93 -24.80
C GLU A 66 -22.94 -19.55 -24.05
N ALA A 67 -22.84 -19.92 -22.78
CA ALA A 67 -21.62 -19.75 -21.99
C ALA A 67 -21.09 -18.31 -21.80
N ILE A 68 -21.85 -17.22 -22.09
CA ILE A 68 -21.35 -15.83 -21.89
C ILE A 68 -20.73 -15.65 -20.50
N GLY A 69 -21.52 -15.91 -19.45
CA GLY A 69 -21.10 -15.69 -18.07
C GLY A 69 -20.00 -16.64 -17.63
N THR A 70 -20.07 -17.92 -18.00
CA THR A 70 -19.08 -18.92 -17.59
C THR A 70 -17.74 -18.73 -18.31
N SER A 71 -17.76 -18.33 -19.59
CA SER A 71 -16.56 -17.98 -20.35
C SER A 71 -15.88 -16.73 -19.80
N PHE A 72 -16.65 -15.71 -19.42
CA PHE A 72 -16.11 -14.51 -18.78
C PHE A 72 -15.50 -14.82 -17.41
N LEU A 73 -16.18 -15.64 -16.61
CA LEU A 73 -15.65 -16.08 -15.31
C LEU A 73 -14.36 -16.91 -15.48
N ALA A 74 -14.33 -17.82 -16.45
CA ALA A 74 -13.13 -18.61 -16.76
C ALA A 74 -11.96 -17.72 -17.19
N LEU A 75 -12.21 -16.71 -18.03
CA LEU A 75 -11.21 -15.69 -18.38
C LEU A 75 -10.66 -15.04 -17.12
N ILE A 76 -11.51 -14.47 -16.25
CA ILE A 76 -11.06 -13.75 -15.04
C ILE A 76 -10.23 -14.66 -14.14
N ILE A 77 -10.69 -15.88 -13.88
CA ILE A 77 -9.98 -16.83 -13.00
C ILE A 77 -8.62 -17.18 -13.59
N VAL A 78 -8.57 -17.57 -14.86
CA VAL A 78 -7.33 -18.00 -15.51
C VAL A 78 -6.38 -16.83 -15.70
N TRP A 79 -6.89 -15.65 -16.05
CA TRP A 79 -6.10 -14.44 -16.17
C TRP A 79 -5.51 -14.02 -14.82
N SER A 80 -6.30 -14.02 -13.75
CA SER A 80 -5.82 -13.72 -12.39
C SER A 80 -4.79 -14.73 -11.91
N LEU A 81 -5.02 -16.02 -12.19
CA LEU A 81 -4.09 -17.08 -11.86
C LEU A 81 -2.79 -16.95 -12.65
N THR A 82 -2.87 -16.69 -13.95
CA THR A 82 -1.70 -16.51 -14.82
C THR A 82 -0.93 -15.27 -14.46
N MET A 83 -1.62 -14.14 -14.18
CA MET A 83 -1.01 -12.96 -13.58
C MET A 83 -0.31 -13.31 -12.28
N SER A 84 -0.90 -14.12 -11.39
CA SER A 84 -0.22 -14.55 -10.15
C SER A 84 1.06 -15.36 -10.40
N PHE A 85 1.12 -16.14 -11.50
CA PHE A 85 2.31 -16.90 -11.89
C PHE A 85 3.34 -16.09 -12.68
N THR A 86 2.93 -15.04 -13.40
CA THR A 86 3.77 -14.27 -14.35
C THR A 86 4.10 -12.86 -13.86
N GLY A 87 3.37 -12.37 -12.86
CA GLY A 87 3.52 -11.08 -12.20
C GLY A 87 3.39 -11.26 -10.70
N GLN A 88 4.51 -11.06 -10.00
CA GLN A 88 4.63 -10.46 -8.66
C GLN A 88 3.40 -10.55 -7.72
N GLY A 89 2.84 -11.74 -7.60
CA GLY A 89 2.12 -12.12 -6.40
C GLY A 89 3.17 -12.26 -5.31
N VAL A 90 3.30 -11.21 -4.50
CA VAL A 90 3.98 -11.20 -3.19
C VAL A 90 5.50 -10.98 -3.24
N ALA A 91 5.94 -9.96 -2.49
CA ALA A 91 7.33 -9.58 -2.14
C ALA A 91 8.12 -8.76 -3.17
N LEU A 92 8.22 -7.43 -2.95
CA LEU A 92 9.48 -6.74 -3.25
C LEU A 92 10.56 -7.40 -2.40
N ALA A 93 11.45 -8.13 -3.06
CA ALA A 93 12.43 -8.99 -2.44
C ALA A 93 13.72 -8.23 -2.10
N VAL A 94 14.02 -8.23 -0.80
CA VAL A 94 15.31 -8.59 -0.21
C VAL A 94 16.55 -7.82 -0.68
N VAL A 95 17.04 -6.98 0.23
CA VAL A 95 18.43 -6.52 0.26
C VAL A 95 19.33 -7.73 0.58
N ARG A 96 20.25 -8.08 -0.32
CA ARG A 96 21.29 -9.08 -0.03
C ARG A 96 22.30 -8.51 0.96
N GLU A 97 22.44 -9.18 2.10
CA GLU A 97 23.45 -8.88 3.12
C GLU A 97 24.87 -9.16 2.64
N LYS A 98 25.75 -8.16 2.80
CA LYS A 98 27.07 -8.29 3.46
C LYS A 98 27.43 -6.95 4.12
N GLY A 99 27.22 -6.81 5.43
CA GLY A 99 27.84 -5.74 6.24
C GLY A 99 26.89 -4.91 7.11
N SER A 100 27.39 -3.75 7.57
CA SER A 100 26.63 -2.71 8.26
C SER A 100 26.44 -1.51 7.33
N GLY A 101 25.22 -0.96 7.21
CA GLY A 101 24.97 0.18 6.33
C GLY A 101 23.49 0.50 6.09
N ILE A 102 23.25 1.58 5.33
CA ILE A 102 21.94 2.02 4.83
C ILE A 102 21.54 1.10 3.66
N TYR A 103 20.40 0.41 3.77
CA TYR A 103 19.96 -0.53 2.75
C TYR A 103 18.83 0.02 1.87
N PRO A 104 19.07 0.24 0.56
CA PRO A 104 18.04 0.72 -0.38
C PRO A 104 17.09 -0.41 -0.81
N ILE A 105 15.89 -0.05 -1.29
CA ILE A 105 14.95 -1.02 -1.85
C ILE A 105 15.43 -1.40 -3.27
N GLU A 106 15.79 -2.67 -3.44
CA GLU A 106 16.10 -3.27 -4.74
C GLU A 106 14.89 -4.09 -5.23
N THR A 107 14.64 -4.04 -6.54
CA THR A 107 13.73 -4.98 -7.21
C THR A 107 14.37 -6.36 -7.32
N LEU A 108 13.57 -7.40 -7.54
CA LEU A 108 14.05 -8.75 -7.87
C LEU A 108 15.05 -8.77 -9.05
N ASP A 109 14.95 -7.78 -9.95
CA ASP A 109 15.81 -7.63 -11.11
C ASP A 109 17.11 -6.85 -10.80
N GLY A 110 17.36 -6.51 -9.53
CA GLY A 110 18.54 -5.78 -9.07
C GLY A 110 18.51 -4.27 -9.37
N ARG A 111 17.37 -3.72 -9.82
CA ARG A 111 17.22 -2.27 -10.00
C ARG A 111 16.94 -1.59 -8.66
N TYR A 112 17.68 -0.53 -8.37
CA TYR A 112 17.41 0.38 -7.25
C TYR A 112 16.16 1.21 -7.55
N LEU A 113 15.24 1.26 -6.60
CA LEU A 113 14.09 2.16 -6.68
C LEU A 113 14.31 3.38 -5.76
N PRO A 114 14.42 4.59 -6.32
CA PRO A 114 14.56 5.80 -5.52
C PRO A 114 13.29 6.09 -4.71
N PRO A 115 13.38 6.92 -3.65
CA PRO A 115 12.22 7.38 -2.90
C PRO A 115 11.17 8.02 -3.83
N GLY A 116 9.90 7.64 -3.66
CA GLY A 116 8.79 8.23 -4.44
C GLY A 116 8.63 7.70 -5.87
N ASN A 117 9.31 6.61 -6.25
CA ASN A 117 9.10 5.99 -7.56
C ASN A 117 7.64 5.52 -7.71
N GLU A 118 6.98 5.87 -8.83
CA GLU A 118 5.60 5.47 -9.14
C GLU A 118 5.42 3.95 -9.16
N GLU A 119 6.47 3.19 -9.52
CA GLU A 119 6.48 1.73 -9.43
C GLU A 119 6.12 1.28 -8.00
N MET A 120 6.52 2.02 -6.96
CA MET A 120 6.22 1.70 -5.55
C MET A 120 4.75 1.86 -5.16
N MET A 121 3.96 2.68 -5.88
CA MET A 121 2.58 3.02 -5.49
C MET A 121 1.60 1.86 -5.64
N GLY A 122 1.98 0.80 -6.35
CA GLY A 122 1.19 -0.44 -6.50
C GLY A 122 1.47 -1.51 -5.45
N TYR A 123 2.51 -1.35 -4.61
CA TYR A 123 2.92 -2.39 -3.67
C TYR A 123 2.45 -2.06 -2.25
N SER A 124 1.54 -2.89 -1.74
CA SER A 124 1.02 -2.76 -0.37
C SER A 124 2.02 -3.21 0.69
N VAL A 125 2.98 -4.07 0.34
CA VAL A 125 3.92 -4.72 1.27
C VAL A 125 5.30 -4.93 0.64
N VAL A 126 6.35 -4.34 1.23
CA VAL A 126 7.75 -4.74 0.98
C VAL A 126 8.09 -5.89 1.93
N LEU A 127 8.66 -6.99 1.41
CA LEU A 127 9.06 -8.16 2.20
C LEU A 127 10.59 -8.27 2.21
N LEU A 128 11.18 -7.87 3.32
CA LEU A 128 12.62 -7.98 3.53
C LEU A 128 12.93 -9.36 4.10
N ASN A 129 13.70 -10.18 3.37
CA ASN A 129 14.23 -11.46 3.83
C ASN A 129 15.60 -11.19 4.42
N ILE A 130 15.65 -11.10 5.74
CA ILE A 130 16.90 -10.78 6.44
C ILE A 130 17.56 -12.12 6.78
N SER A 131 18.80 -12.32 6.32
CA SER A 131 19.55 -13.56 6.56
C SER A 131 19.96 -13.69 8.01
N ASP A 132 20.31 -12.57 8.66
CA ASP A 132 20.65 -12.52 10.08
C ASP A 132 19.51 -11.98 10.97
N HIS A 133 19.55 -12.34 12.24
CA HIS A 133 18.64 -11.81 13.24
C HIS A 133 18.99 -10.33 13.52
N LEU A 134 18.46 -9.41 12.72
CA LEU A 134 18.44 -7.98 13.03
C LEU A 134 17.44 -7.69 14.17
N MET A 135 17.76 -8.21 15.35
CA MET A 135 17.21 -7.69 16.61
C MET A 135 17.66 -6.22 16.65
N ASP A 136 16.73 -5.28 16.55
CA ASP A 136 16.97 -3.81 16.57
C ASP A 136 17.14 -3.09 15.23
N ALA A 137 16.60 -3.62 14.13
CA ALA A 137 16.42 -2.83 12.90
C ALA A 137 15.54 -1.58 13.13
N GLU A 138 16.04 -0.41 12.73
CA GLU A 138 15.24 0.82 12.59
C GLU A 138 14.71 0.92 11.15
N LEU A 139 13.47 1.39 10.97
CA LEU A 139 12.93 1.68 9.63
C LEU A 139 12.81 3.17 9.45
N GLY A 140 13.32 3.71 8.35
CA GLY A 140 13.28 5.14 8.10
C GLY A 140 13.58 5.54 6.66
N ALA A 141 13.46 6.82 6.36
CA ALA A 141 13.74 7.39 5.04
C ALA A 141 14.92 8.36 5.12
N CYS A 142 15.88 8.26 4.18
CA CYS A 142 16.90 9.29 3.98
C CYS A 142 16.52 10.16 2.79
N LEU A 143 16.63 11.48 2.97
CA LEU A 143 16.07 12.48 2.07
C LEU A 143 17.12 13.47 1.64
N ASN A 144 17.06 13.83 0.35
CA ASN A 144 17.81 14.94 -0.24
C ASN A 144 16.82 16.05 -0.61
N GLY A 145 16.66 17.03 0.28
CA GLY A 145 15.81 18.19 0.05
C GLY A 145 14.34 18.01 0.43
N THR A 146 13.48 18.85 -0.15
CA THR A 146 12.06 18.92 0.20
C THR A 146 11.30 17.70 -0.30
N SER A 147 10.57 17.03 0.59
CA SER A 147 9.86 15.79 0.26
C SER A 147 8.63 15.61 1.14
N SER A 148 7.65 14.85 0.64
CA SER A 148 6.43 14.57 1.37
C SER A 148 6.02 13.12 1.14
N PHE A 149 5.87 12.35 2.20
CA PHE A 149 5.66 10.90 2.12
C PHE A 149 4.94 10.36 3.34
N LYS A 150 4.35 9.18 3.18
CA LYS A 150 3.81 8.41 4.29
C LYS A 150 4.93 7.58 4.92
N MET A 151 4.96 7.53 6.24
CA MET A 151 5.85 6.68 7.04
C MET A 151 4.99 5.99 8.11
N GLY A 152 4.61 4.74 7.83
CA GLY A 152 3.72 3.97 8.69
C GLY A 152 2.34 4.61 8.84
N ARG A 153 2.02 5.05 10.07
CA ARG A 153 0.71 5.65 10.42
C ARG A 153 0.64 7.16 10.21
N TYR A 154 1.75 7.80 9.89
CA TYR A 154 1.84 9.26 9.80
C TYR A 154 2.33 9.73 8.43
N TYR A 155 1.97 10.96 8.10
CA TYR A 155 2.39 11.65 6.90
C TYR A 155 3.44 12.69 7.29
N LEU A 156 4.61 12.60 6.68
CA LEU A 156 5.74 13.50 6.90
C LEU A 156 5.91 14.43 5.72
N THR A 157 6.11 15.70 6.00
CA THR A 157 6.55 16.70 5.04
C THR A 157 7.82 17.35 5.56
N VAL A 158 8.88 17.29 4.78
CA VAL A 158 10.20 17.82 5.10
C VAL A 158 10.51 18.91 4.10
N GLY A 159 10.80 20.11 4.59
CA GLY A 159 11.26 21.27 3.82
C GLY A 159 12.12 22.13 4.72
N ASP A 160 11.79 23.41 4.85
CA ASP A 160 12.41 24.32 5.84
C ASP A 160 12.09 23.94 7.30
N SER A 161 11.07 23.09 7.48
CA SER A 161 10.62 22.53 8.74
C SER A 161 10.16 21.08 8.52
N ILE A 162 10.08 20.30 9.58
CA ILE A 162 9.49 18.96 9.56
C ILE A 162 8.07 19.08 10.08
N SER A 163 7.09 18.73 9.24
CA SER A 163 5.69 18.56 9.64
C SER A 163 5.35 17.08 9.68
N LEU A 164 4.75 16.64 10.78
CA LEU A 164 4.19 15.31 10.96
C LEU A 164 2.69 15.46 11.18
N ARG A 165 1.90 14.77 10.34
CA ARG A 165 0.45 14.66 10.51
C ARG A 165 0.06 13.22 10.79
N ILE A 166 -0.71 13.01 11.85
CA ILE A 166 -1.23 11.70 12.26
C ILE A 166 -2.71 11.79 12.63
N GLU A 167 -3.45 10.73 12.27
CA GLU A 167 -4.83 10.54 12.70
C GLU A 167 -4.85 9.55 13.87
N LEU A 168 -5.34 10.04 15.01
CA LEU A 168 -5.43 9.31 16.27
C LEU A 168 -6.89 9.01 16.58
N LYS A 169 -7.15 7.76 16.96
CA LYS A 169 -8.47 7.30 17.41
C LYS A 169 -8.43 7.08 18.91
N LEU A 170 -9.12 7.92 19.66
CA LEU A 170 -9.19 7.86 21.14
C LEU A 170 -9.84 6.60 21.69
N SER A 171 -10.54 5.83 20.84
CA SER A 171 -10.99 4.48 21.16
C SER A 171 -9.84 3.47 21.28
N ASP A 172 -8.70 3.74 20.64
CA ASP A 172 -7.48 2.95 20.74
C ASP A 172 -6.65 3.42 21.96
N PRO A 173 -6.35 2.54 22.93
CA PRO A 173 -5.56 2.90 24.09
C PRO A 173 -4.14 3.36 23.75
N GLU A 174 -3.53 2.86 22.66
CA GLU A 174 -2.19 3.30 22.24
C GLU A 174 -2.21 4.75 21.77
N ASP A 175 -3.18 5.12 20.93
CA ASP A 175 -3.35 6.48 20.43
C ASP A 175 -3.67 7.46 21.55
N ARG A 176 -4.43 7.02 22.55
CA ARG A 176 -4.73 7.79 23.76
C ARG A 176 -3.47 8.06 24.58
N GLU A 177 -2.60 7.07 24.75
CA GLU A 177 -1.33 7.24 25.48
C GLU A 177 -0.34 8.11 24.70
N ILE A 178 -0.27 7.98 23.37
CA ILE A 178 0.52 8.87 22.51
C ILE A 178 0.10 10.32 22.73
N LEU A 179 -1.20 10.60 22.62
CA LEU A 179 -1.73 11.94 22.81
C LEU A 179 -1.43 12.44 24.24
N ARG A 180 -1.62 11.58 25.25
CA ARG A 180 -1.34 11.91 26.65
C ARG A 180 0.11 12.30 26.91
N ARG A 181 1.07 11.70 26.21
CA ARG A 181 2.49 12.09 26.31
C ARG A 181 2.76 13.49 25.75
N ILE A 182 1.97 13.92 24.77
CA ILE A 182 2.19 15.18 24.04
C ILE A 182 1.50 16.36 24.74
N ILE A 183 0.25 16.19 25.14
CA ILE A 183 -0.56 17.26 25.75
C ILE A 183 -0.85 17.05 27.24
N GLY A 184 -0.35 15.97 27.83
CA GLY A 184 -0.65 15.60 29.21
C GLY A 184 -2.02 14.94 29.39
N ASN A 185 -2.49 14.93 30.63
CA ASN A 185 -3.80 14.37 30.96
C ASN A 185 -4.92 15.17 30.29
N PHE A 186 -5.86 14.46 29.69
CA PHE A 186 -7.04 15.05 29.07
C PHE A 186 -8.31 14.29 29.45
N SER A 187 -9.43 15.02 29.42
CA SER A 187 -10.77 14.52 29.69
C SER A 187 -11.68 14.86 28.53
N ILE A 188 -12.56 13.93 28.15
CA ILE A 188 -13.60 14.14 27.13
C ILE A 188 -14.95 14.11 27.84
N TYR A 189 -15.69 15.19 27.73
CA TYR A 189 -17.03 15.30 28.29
C TYR A 189 -18.09 14.73 27.33
N ARG A 190 -19.25 14.33 27.89
CA ARG A 190 -20.38 13.78 27.12
C ARG A 190 -20.88 14.68 25.99
N ASN A 191 -20.65 16.00 26.10
CA ASN A 191 -20.99 16.98 25.08
C ASN A 191 -19.95 17.09 23.95
N GLY A 192 -18.97 16.17 23.88
CA GLY A 192 -17.92 16.18 22.86
C GLY A 192 -16.92 17.32 23.04
N THR A 193 -16.73 17.82 24.26
CA THR A 193 -15.68 18.80 24.57
C THR A 193 -14.48 18.09 25.18
N MET A 194 -13.31 18.30 24.59
CA MET A 194 -12.04 17.84 25.11
C MET A 194 -11.39 18.94 25.94
N VAL A 195 -10.93 18.60 27.14
CA VAL A 195 -10.26 19.51 28.07
C VAL A 195 -8.93 18.93 28.49
N PHE A 196 -7.88 19.74 28.41
CA PHE A 196 -6.53 19.37 28.80
C PHE A 196 -5.75 20.63 29.20
N GLY A 197 -5.08 20.60 30.36
CA GLY A 197 -4.54 21.82 30.96
C GLY A 197 -5.63 22.89 31.10
N GLU A 198 -5.34 24.10 30.63
CA GLU A 198 -6.29 25.23 30.58
C GLU A 198 -7.10 25.29 29.28
N ASN A 199 -6.80 24.39 28.33
CA ASN A 199 -7.38 24.41 26.99
C ASN A 199 -8.70 23.65 26.93
N LYS A 200 -9.62 24.16 26.11
CA LYS A 200 -10.91 23.52 25.80
C LYS A 200 -11.13 23.53 24.30
N VAL A 201 -11.44 22.37 23.74
CA VAL A 201 -11.68 22.18 22.31
C VAL A 201 -13.00 21.47 22.12
N HIS A 202 -13.90 22.10 21.38
CA HIS A 202 -15.17 21.49 21.00
C HIS A 202 -15.02 20.59 19.77
N MET A 203 -15.92 19.63 19.61
CA MET A 203 -15.98 18.80 18.41
C MET A 203 -16.12 19.65 17.14
N GLY A 204 -15.31 19.35 16.13
CA GLY A 204 -15.15 20.13 14.90
C GLY A 204 -14.15 21.29 15.03
N GLY A 205 -13.74 21.63 16.25
CA GLY A 205 -12.79 22.71 16.54
C GLY A 205 -11.33 22.30 16.38
N SER A 206 -10.46 23.30 16.36
CA SER A 206 -9.01 23.12 16.38
C SER A 206 -8.37 24.07 17.39
N ILE A 207 -7.22 23.66 17.91
CA ILE A 207 -6.37 24.49 18.77
C ILE A 207 -4.92 24.38 18.33
N ASN A 208 -4.22 25.51 18.37
CA ASN A 208 -2.79 25.58 18.12
C ASN A 208 -2.06 25.86 19.44
N ILE A 209 -1.00 25.10 19.71
CA ILE A 209 -0.24 25.15 20.95
C ILE A 209 1.23 25.08 20.61
N THR A 210 2.04 25.94 21.20
CA THR A 210 3.50 25.81 21.17
C THR A 210 3.96 24.92 22.33
N SER A 211 4.70 23.86 22.02
CA SER A 211 5.28 22.95 23.02
C SER A 211 6.72 22.61 22.65
N ASN A 212 7.66 22.90 23.55
CA ASN A 212 9.09 22.56 23.43
C ASN A 212 9.70 22.91 22.06
N GLY A 213 9.44 24.14 21.59
CA GLY A 213 9.95 24.65 20.31
C GLY A 213 9.31 24.04 19.06
N SER A 214 8.15 23.41 19.20
CA SER A 214 7.33 22.87 18.10
C SER A 214 5.92 23.44 18.16
N ASP A 215 5.33 23.67 17.00
CA ASP A 215 3.93 24.06 16.86
C ASP A 215 3.05 22.82 16.74
N LEU A 216 2.07 22.69 17.61
CA LEU A 216 1.09 21.61 17.63
C LEU A 216 -0.25 22.16 17.16
N SER A 217 -0.84 21.54 16.16
CA SER A 217 -2.23 21.77 15.77
C SER A 217 -3.03 20.51 16.06
N LEU A 218 -4.04 20.65 16.90
CA LEU A 218 -4.96 19.58 17.28
C LEU A 218 -6.33 19.93 16.76
N LYS A 219 -6.84 19.11 15.82
CA LYS A 219 -8.19 19.22 15.31
C LYS A 219 -9.02 18.04 15.77
N PHE A 220 -10.10 18.33 16.49
CA PHE A 220 -11.02 17.30 16.97
C PHE A 220 -12.10 17.07 15.91
N SER A 221 -11.89 16.09 15.03
CA SER A 221 -12.73 15.91 13.83
C SER A 221 -14.02 15.12 14.09
N GLY A 222 -14.09 14.37 15.19
CA GLY A 222 -15.25 13.57 15.58
C GLY A 222 -15.17 13.14 17.06
N LEU A 223 -16.17 12.41 17.57
CA LEU A 223 -16.27 12.03 18.99
C LEU A 223 -15.02 11.34 19.57
N ASN A 224 -14.27 10.62 18.73
CA ASN A 224 -13.03 9.94 19.11
C ASN A 224 -11.88 10.20 18.12
N ASP A 225 -12.07 11.04 17.11
CA ASP A 225 -11.10 11.20 16.03
C ASP A 225 -10.36 12.53 16.17
N ILE A 226 -9.05 12.44 16.32
CA ILE A 226 -8.14 13.59 16.44
C ILE A 226 -7.17 13.57 15.28
N ILE A 227 -7.04 14.71 14.61
CA ILE A 227 -5.93 14.98 13.70
C ILE A 227 -4.92 15.80 14.48
N LEU A 228 -3.73 15.24 14.67
CA LEU A 228 -2.60 15.91 15.27
C LEU A 228 -1.59 16.25 14.19
N GLU A 229 -1.23 17.52 14.10
CA GLU A 229 -0.13 18.01 13.27
C GLU A 229 0.94 18.62 14.17
N ILE A 230 2.18 18.19 14.00
CA ILE A 230 3.35 18.67 14.73
C ILE A 230 4.30 19.27 13.71
N ARG A 231 4.61 20.55 13.87
CA ARG A 231 5.60 21.24 13.04
C ARG A 231 6.79 21.65 13.89
N SER A 232 7.97 21.19 13.50
CA SER A 232 9.22 21.48 14.20
C SER A 232 10.26 22.03 13.23
N PRO A 233 11.21 22.86 13.69
CA PRO A 233 12.38 23.22 12.87
C PRO A 233 13.19 21.96 12.51
N ILE A 234 14.02 22.04 11.47
CA ILE A 234 14.89 20.91 11.05
C ILE A 234 15.81 20.48 12.19
N ASP A 235 16.35 21.44 12.94
CA ASP A 235 17.09 21.19 14.18
C ASP A 235 16.10 20.96 15.33
N VAL A 236 15.51 19.77 15.35
CA VAL A 236 14.45 19.41 16.29
C VAL A 236 14.97 19.45 17.73
N PRO A 237 14.33 20.23 18.64
CA PRO A 237 14.67 20.24 20.05
C PRO A 237 14.58 18.85 20.68
N LYS A 238 15.46 18.53 21.65
CA LYS A 238 15.48 17.22 22.32
C LYS A 238 14.13 16.84 22.97
N ASP A 239 13.45 17.83 23.53
CA ASP A 239 12.16 17.63 24.20
C ASP A 239 10.97 17.87 23.27
N SER A 240 11.20 17.98 21.96
CA SER A 240 10.13 18.15 20.98
C SER A 240 9.19 16.93 21.00
N PRO A 241 7.87 17.16 20.96
CA PRO A 241 6.90 16.07 20.85
C PRO A 241 7.09 15.23 19.58
N LEU A 242 7.73 15.79 18.54
CA LEU A 242 8.08 15.08 17.31
C LEU A 242 8.98 13.86 17.56
N ASN A 243 9.87 13.92 18.56
CA ASN A 243 10.79 12.83 18.92
C ASN A 243 10.07 11.58 19.47
N SER A 244 8.79 11.73 19.87
CA SER A 244 7.96 10.57 20.25
C SER A 244 7.62 9.68 19.06
N PHE A 245 7.70 10.20 17.83
CA PHE A 245 7.34 9.50 16.60
C PHE A 245 8.53 9.16 15.74
N ILE A 246 9.50 10.08 15.66
CA ILE A 246 10.63 9.93 14.76
C ILE A 246 11.96 10.21 15.45
N LYS A 247 13.00 9.47 15.04
CA LYS A 247 14.40 9.76 15.36
C LYS A 247 15.06 10.36 14.13
N ILE A 248 15.83 11.42 14.34
CA ILE A 248 16.52 12.12 13.26
C ILE A 248 18.01 11.84 13.37
N LYS A 249 18.63 11.38 12.28
CA LYS A 249 20.08 11.26 12.14
C LYS A 249 20.52 11.99 10.88
N ARG A 250 21.63 12.72 10.96
CA ARG A 250 22.31 13.26 9.78
C ARG A 250 23.41 12.28 9.38
N SER A 251 23.38 11.83 8.13
CA SER A 251 24.44 11.01 7.54
C SER A 251 24.93 11.73 6.29
N ASP A 252 26.19 12.16 6.30
CA ASP A 252 26.81 12.95 5.23
C ASP A 252 26.00 14.20 4.86
N SER A 253 25.35 14.18 3.70
CA SER A 253 24.53 15.27 3.14
C SER A 253 23.01 15.00 3.24
N GLN A 254 22.61 13.87 3.83
CA GLN A 254 21.23 13.42 3.87
C GLN A 254 20.62 13.55 5.27
N LEU A 255 19.35 13.94 5.31
CA LEU A 255 18.54 13.89 6.52
C LEU A 255 17.82 12.55 6.57
N CYS A 256 18.14 11.72 7.57
CA CYS A 256 17.51 10.42 7.76
C CYS A 256 16.52 10.47 8.94
N LEU A 257 15.28 10.07 8.68
CA LEU A 257 14.17 10.05 9.61
C LEU A 257 13.76 8.60 9.86
N PHE A 258 13.88 8.14 11.09
CA PHE A 258 13.55 6.77 11.49
C PHE A 258 12.31 6.74 12.35
N ASP A 259 11.45 5.74 12.16
CA ASP A 259 10.30 5.50 13.01
C ASP A 259 10.77 5.11 14.41
N SER A 260 10.22 5.77 15.43
CA SER A 260 10.45 5.40 16.83
C SER A 260 9.77 4.07 17.17
N VAL A 261 8.75 3.66 16.40
CA VAL A 261 8.09 2.37 16.54
C VAL A 261 8.95 1.29 15.87
N LYS A 262 9.44 0.34 16.68
CA LYS A 262 10.19 -0.81 16.13
C LYS A 262 9.27 -1.66 15.25
N PRO A 263 9.74 -2.11 14.08
CA PRO A 263 8.99 -3.06 13.26
C PRO A 263 8.71 -4.34 14.03
N LYS A 264 7.51 -4.91 13.85
CA LYS A 264 7.22 -6.27 14.29
C LYS A 264 7.92 -7.25 13.34
N ILE A 265 9.01 -7.83 13.81
CA ILE A 265 9.81 -8.79 13.05
C ILE A 265 9.17 -10.18 13.23
N GLY A 266 8.68 -10.77 12.13
CA GLY A 266 8.32 -12.20 12.08
C GLY A 266 9.56 -13.08 11.96
N ARG A 267 9.41 -14.40 11.81
CA ARG A 267 10.55 -15.33 11.78
C ARG A 267 11.68 -14.95 10.79
N ARG A 268 11.36 -14.31 9.65
CA ARG A 268 12.33 -13.77 8.64
C ARG A 268 11.76 -12.64 7.76
N THR A 269 10.66 -12.02 8.15
CA THR A 269 9.94 -11.07 7.30
C THR A 269 9.51 -9.84 8.09
N ILE A 270 9.68 -8.68 7.47
CA ILE A 270 9.10 -7.42 7.93
C ILE A 270 8.08 -6.99 6.88
N SER A 271 6.85 -6.73 7.32
CA SER A 271 5.81 -6.15 6.47
C SER A 271 5.86 -4.64 6.62
N ILE A 272 6.08 -3.95 5.51
CA ILE A 272 6.30 -2.52 5.52
C ILE A 272 5.27 -1.85 4.62
N HIS A 273 4.31 -1.16 5.25
CA HIS A 273 3.23 -0.46 4.58
C HIS A 273 3.50 1.04 4.58
N GLY A 274 3.76 1.62 3.40
CA GLY A 274 3.97 3.06 3.27
C GLY A 274 5.16 3.56 4.07
N TYR A 275 6.33 2.95 3.89
CA TYR A 275 7.61 3.52 4.32
C TYR A 275 8.54 3.60 3.11
N HIS A 276 9.41 4.59 3.09
CA HIS A 276 10.69 4.50 2.37
C HIS A 276 11.67 3.89 3.37
N ILE A 277 12.41 2.84 3.00
CA ILE A 277 13.10 1.99 3.97
C ILE A 277 14.61 2.16 3.86
N VAL A 278 15.20 2.50 5.00
CA VAL A 278 16.60 2.36 5.36
C VAL A 278 16.59 1.51 6.63
N ILE A 279 17.16 0.32 6.54
CA ILE A 279 17.50 -0.48 7.71
C ILE A 279 18.93 -0.18 8.09
N LEU A 280 19.18 0.07 9.38
CA LEU A 280 20.50 0.03 9.96
C LEU A 280 20.58 -1.16 10.91
N PRO A 281 21.66 -1.96 10.89
CA PRO A 281 21.93 -2.88 11.98
C PRO A 281 22.14 -2.10 13.28
N GLY A 282 21.57 -2.62 14.38
CA GLY A 282 21.79 -2.07 15.71
C GLY A 282 23.28 -2.02 16.05
N GLY A 283 23.70 -0.93 16.69
CA GLY A 283 25.03 -0.79 17.30
C GLY A 283 25.11 -1.45 18.66
#